data_AF-A0A0D6ARA1-F1
#
_entry.id   AF-A0A0D6ARA1-F1
#
_cell.length_a   1.000
_cell.length_b   1.000
_cell.length_c   1.000
_cell.angle_alpha   90.00
_cell.angle_beta   90.00
_cell.angle_gamma   90.00
#
_symmetry.space_group_name_H-M   'P 1'
#
loop_
_entity.id
_entity.type
_entity.pdbx_description
1 polymer ?
#
loop_
_entity_poly.entity_id
_entity_poly.type
_entity_poly.pdbx_seq_one_letter_code
_entity_poly.pdbx_strand_id
1 'polypeptide(L)'
;MKILHLSDIHLGSSFSHGKINPETGLNTRLEDFIHCLSIAIDRAINDKVDLVLFGGDAFPDSTPAPYIQSAFASQFCRLVEAQIPTVLLVGNHDQHTQGNGGASLSIYHTLGVPNFIVGEKLQTHLIKTKSGKIQVITLPWLTRNILLTRPETEGLSAEEINQLLIQKIEPILEAQIRKLDTNIPTILLAHVMAERANLGAERYLAVGKGFQIPLSILIRPEFQYVALGHVHKHQNLNKKNNPPVVYPGSIERVDFSEEKEEKGYVLININNKEVNWEFCCLPARPFVTIEVDISESSTPQLHLLKAIEKHNIEDAVVRLIYKVRSEQLELISKNEVKSKLSDAHTYTIKTELVTQLARPRLPELGIGNSLDPLSALSTYLKNREDLRDIVPDMLTAAETLLSSDWDISIVQNE
;
A
#
# COMPACT_ATOMS: atom_id res chain seq x y z
N MET A 1 25.95 -17.23 9.53
CA MET A 1 25.90 -16.23 8.45
C MET A 1 24.87 -15.17 8.83
N LYS A 2 25.25 -13.90 8.84
CA LYS A 2 24.40 -12.74 9.12
C LYS A 2 23.94 -12.09 7.82
N ILE A 3 22.65 -11.84 7.66
CA ILE A 3 22.08 -11.29 6.42
C ILE A 3 21.15 -10.15 6.81
N LEU A 4 21.21 -9.03 6.09
CA LEU A 4 20.26 -7.94 6.23
C LEU A 4 19.27 -7.97 5.07
N HIS A 5 17.98 -7.92 5.38
CA HIS A 5 16.89 -7.89 4.42
C HIS A 5 16.07 -6.60 4.60
N LEU A 6 16.02 -5.78 3.56
CA LEU A 6 15.20 -4.57 3.48
C LEU A 6 14.48 -4.52 2.11
N SER A 7 13.38 -3.78 2.01
CA SER A 7 12.57 -3.71 0.79
C SER A 7 11.78 -2.40 0.76
N ASP A 8 11.09 -2.13 -0.37
CA ASP A 8 10.02 -1.15 -0.48
C ASP A 8 10.46 0.24 0.01
N ILE A 9 11.64 0.66 -0.48
CA ILE A 9 12.26 1.93 -0.08
C ILE A 9 11.48 3.10 -0.66
N HIS A 10 11.02 2.99 -1.91
CA HIS A 10 10.32 4.06 -2.63
C HIS A 10 10.97 5.45 -2.48
N LEU A 11 12.29 5.50 -2.66
CA LEU A 11 13.06 6.73 -2.51
C LEU A 11 12.53 7.77 -3.50
N GLY A 12 12.09 8.92 -3.01
CA GLY A 12 11.42 9.94 -3.83
C GLY A 12 9.91 10.02 -3.64
N SER A 13 9.33 9.20 -2.78
CA SER A 13 7.92 9.25 -2.43
C SER A 13 7.56 10.40 -1.49
N SER A 14 6.24 10.65 -1.39
CA SER A 14 5.63 11.42 -0.29
C SER A 14 6.05 12.89 -0.21
N PHE A 15 6.56 13.48 -1.28
CA PHE A 15 7.01 14.88 -1.27
C PHE A 15 5.93 15.88 -0.87
N SER A 16 4.66 15.56 -1.10
CA SER A 16 3.50 16.33 -0.65
C SER A 16 3.37 16.45 0.88
N HIS A 17 4.02 15.55 1.62
CA HIS A 17 4.05 15.53 3.09
C HIS A 17 5.31 16.17 3.68
N GLY A 18 6.21 16.67 2.82
CA GLY A 18 7.43 17.36 3.21
C GLY A 18 7.38 18.86 2.96
N LYS A 19 8.45 19.53 3.37
CA LYS A 19 8.77 20.91 3.03
C LYS A 19 10.18 20.97 2.45
N ILE A 20 10.53 22.08 1.83
CA ILE A 20 11.92 22.30 1.39
C ILE A 20 12.75 22.63 2.63
N ASN A 21 13.81 21.86 2.84
CA ASN A 21 14.84 22.19 3.81
C ASN A 21 15.67 23.36 3.26
N PRO A 22 15.72 24.52 3.94
CA PRO A 22 16.44 25.69 3.44
C PRO A 22 17.97 25.50 3.42
N GLU A 23 18.51 24.57 4.21
CA GLU A 23 19.95 24.32 4.27
C GLU A 23 20.44 23.44 3.12
N THR A 24 19.68 22.37 2.81
CA THR A 24 20.06 21.40 1.78
C THR A 24 19.40 21.65 0.43
N GLY A 25 18.31 22.42 0.40
CA GLY A 25 17.46 22.61 -0.77
C GLY A 25 16.62 21.39 -1.15
N LEU A 26 16.69 20.31 -0.38
CA LEU A 26 15.97 19.07 -0.65
C LEU A 26 14.60 19.04 0.05
N ASN A 27 13.71 18.18 -0.43
CA ASN A 27 12.47 17.89 0.28
C ASN A 27 12.80 17.06 1.53
N THR A 28 12.31 17.49 2.69
CA THR A 28 12.56 16.82 3.98
C THR A 28 12.14 15.35 4.00
N ARG A 29 11.14 14.96 3.20
CA ARG A 29 10.75 13.55 3.10
C ARG A 29 11.84 12.73 2.44
N LEU A 30 12.47 13.23 1.38
CA LEU A 30 13.62 12.55 0.80
C LEU A 30 14.73 12.36 1.85
N GLU A 31 14.97 13.37 2.68
CA GLU A 31 15.95 13.31 3.77
C GLU A 31 15.58 12.24 4.80
N ASP A 32 14.30 12.10 5.17
CA ASP A 32 13.82 11.04 6.07
C ASP A 32 14.09 9.64 5.52
N PHE A 33 13.76 9.40 4.24
CA PHE A 33 14.03 8.10 3.60
C PHE A 33 15.52 7.82 3.50
N ILE A 34 16.35 8.83 3.15
CA ILE A 34 17.81 8.69 3.13
C ILE A 34 18.34 8.38 4.53
N HIS A 35 17.82 9.03 5.56
CA HIS A 35 18.23 8.81 6.94
C HIS A 35 17.91 7.38 7.39
N CYS A 36 16.68 6.92 7.21
CA CYS A 36 16.28 5.54 7.50
C CYS A 36 17.14 4.51 6.73
N LEU A 37 17.37 4.74 5.43
CA LEU A 37 18.23 3.87 4.63
C LEU A 37 19.66 3.85 5.16
N SER A 38 20.20 5.02 5.49
CA SER A 38 21.57 5.15 6.00
C SER A 38 21.77 4.37 7.30
N ILE A 39 20.80 4.35 8.21
CA ILE A 39 20.86 3.57 9.45
C ILE A 39 20.89 2.06 9.15
N ALA A 40 20.08 1.59 8.19
CA ALA A 40 20.10 0.18 7.79
C ALA A 40 21.45 -0.21 7.15
N ILE A 41 22.02 0.65 6.31
CA ILE A 41 23.34 0.43 5.69
C ILE A 41 24.46 0.52 6.73
N ASP A 42 24.39 1.46 7.67
CA ASP A 42 25.32 1.56 8.81
C ASP A 42 25.29 0.28 9.62
N ARG A 43 24.09 -0.26 9.89
CA ARG A 43 23.96 -1.55 10.57
C ARG A 43 24.63 -2.66 9.78
N ALA A 44 24.37 -2.78 8.47
CA ALA A 44 25.00 -3.80 7.62
C ALA A 44 26.53 -3.77 7.73
N ILE A 45 27.12 -2.58 7.66
CA ILE A 45 28.56 -2.37 7.68
C ILE A 45 29.13 -2.62 9.09
N ASN A 46 28.54 -2.03 10.13
CA ASN A 46 29.02 -2.12 11.50
C ASN A 46 28.94 -3.54 12.06
N ASP A 47 27.85 -4.25 11.78
CA ASP A 47 27.68 -5.65 12.19
C ASP A 47 28.45 -6.62 11.29
N LYS A 48 29.03 -6.10 10.21
CA LYS A 48 29.72 -6.85 9.17
C LYS A 48 28.82 -7.98 8.70
N VAL A 49 27.66 -7.67 8.13
CA VAL A 49 26.80 -8.71 7.56
C VAL A 49 27.51 -9.42 6.40
N ASP A 50 27.12 -10.66 6.13
CA ASP A 50 27.67 -11.49 5.06
C ASP A 50 27.00 -11.21 3.71
N LEU A 51 25.77 -10.69 3.72
CA LEU A 51 24.94 -10.45 2.54
C LEU A 51 23.85 -9.42 2.85
N VAL A 52 23.55 -8.56 1.88
CA VAL A 52 22.36 -7.72 1.88
C VAL A 52 21.38 -8.21 0.81
N LEU A 53 20.12 -8.35 1.17
CA LEU A 53 19.02 -8.68 0.28
C LEU A 53 18.08 -7.48 0.20
N PHE A 54 17.91 -6.95 -1.01
CA PHE A 54 16.96 -5.88 -1.28
C PHE A 54 15.74 -6.46 -2.03
N GLY A 55 14.56 -6.38 -1.39
CA GLY A 55 13.32 -7.00 -1.83
C GLY A 55 12.58 -6.30 -2.98
N GLY A 56 13.13 -5.24 -3.55
CA GLY A 56 12.55 -4.50 -4.68
C GLY A 56 11.83 -3.21 -4.28
N ASP A 57 11.37 -2.48 -5.29
CA ASP A 57 10.74 -1.17 -5.18
C ASP A 57 11.66 -0.11 -4.56
N ALA A 58 12.76 0.16 -5.25
CA ALA A 58 13.73 1.17 -4.83
C ALA A 58 13.15 2.58 -4.95
N PHE A 59 12.26 2.80 -5.91
CA PHE A 59 11.72 4.09 -6.30
C PHE A 59 10.19 4.02 -6.47
N PRO A 60 9.47 5.16 -6.45
CA PRO A 60 8.03 5.19 -6.76
C PRO A 60 7.71 4.92 -8.23
N ASP A 61 8.68 5.06 -9.13
CA ASP A 61 8.53 4.82 -10.57
C ASP A 61 9.86 4.38 -11.20
N SER A 62 9.80 3.89 -12.44
CA SER A 62 10.94 3.33 -13.16
C SER A 62 11.87 4.37 -13.79
N THR A 63 11.53 5.66 -13.65
CA THR A 63 12.26 6.81 -14.19
C THR A 63 12.61 7.83 -13.09
N PRO A 64 13.23 7.41 -11.97
CA PRO A 64 13.49 8.31 -10.84
C PRO A 64 14.42 9.45 -11.24
N ALA A 65 14.22 10.63 -10.66
CA ALA A 65 15.04 11.80 -10.94
C ALA A 65 16.53 11.55 -10.61
N PRO A 66 17.49 12.17 -11.34
CA PRO A 66 18.92 11.86 -11.19
C PRO A 66 19.45 12.02 -9.76
N TYR A 67 19.00 13.02 -9.01
CA TYR A 67 19.44 13.24 -7.62
C TYR A 67 18.91 12.17 -6.66
N ILE A 68 17.74 11.59 -6.94
CA ILE A 68 17.16 10.47 -6.18
C ILE A 68 17.93 9.18 -6.49
N GLN A 69 18.24 8.93 -7.77
CA GLN A 69 19.12 7.81 -8.16
C GLN A 69 20.48 7.92 -7.49
N SER A 70 21.07 9.12 -7.49
CA SER A 70 22.36 9.39 -6.84
C SER A 70 22.29 9.14 -5.33
N ALA A 71 21.22 9.56 -4.65
CA ALA A 71 21.02 9.31 -3.23
C ALA A 71 20.95 7.81 -2.91
N PHE A 72 20.17 7.03 -3.67
CA PHE A 72 20.14 5.57 -3.52
C PHE A 72 21.51 4.95 -3.78
N ALA A 73 22.13 5.27 -4.93
CA ALA A 73 23.42 4.74 -5.33
C ALA A 73 24.51 5.04 -4.30
N SER A 74 24.49 6.24 -3.70
CA SER A 74 25.46 6.64 -2.67
C SER A 74 25.42 5.71 -1.45
N GLN A 75 24.24 5.27 -1.02
CA GLN A 75 24.10 4.36 0.12
C GLN A 75 24.57 2.95 -0.22
N PHE A 76 24.21 2.43 -1.41
CA PHE A 76 24.62 1.09 -1.83
C PHE A 76 26.10 1.01 -2.23
N CYS A 77 26.71 2.11 -2.69
CA CYS A 77 28.15 2.20 -2.94
C CYS A 77 28.97 1.90 -1.69
N ARG A 78 28.48 2.30 -0.51
CA ARG A 78 29.12 2.01 0.79
C ARG A 78 29.21 0.50 1.07
N LEU A 79 28.25 -0.29 0.60
CA LEU A 79 28.31 -1.75 0.70
C LEU A 79 29.37 -2.35 -0.23
N VAL A 80 29.56 -1.76 -1.41
CA VAL A 80 30.64 -2.14 -2.33
C VAL A 80 32.00 -1.87 -1.68
N GLU A 81 32.19 -0.69 -1.10
CA GLU A 81 33.41 -0.33 -0.37
C GLU A 81 33.68 -1.28 0.80
N ALA A 82 32.63 -1.66 1.54
CA ALA A 82 32.70 -2.63 2.63
C ALA A 82 32.84 -4.10 2.15
N GLN A 83 32.86 -4.36 0.84
CA GLN A 83 32.92 -5.69 0.24
C GLN A 83 31.79 -6.63 0.70
N ILE A 84 30.60 -6.07 0.91
CA ILE A 84 29.40 -6.82 1.30
C ILE A 84 28.60 -7.15 0.03
N PRO A 85 28.48 -8.44 -0.34
CA PRO A 85 27.63 -8.84 -1.46
C PRO A 85 26.19 -8.39 -1.27
N THR A 86 25.56 -7.95 -2.36
CA THR A 86 24.20 -7.44 -2.35
C THR A 86 23.40 -7.99 -3.51
N VAL A 87 22.17 -8.46 -3.24
CA VAL A 87 21.20 -8.83 -4.28
C VAL A 87 20.11 -7.77 -4.33
N LEU A 88 20.00 -7.07 -5.45
CA LEU A 88 18.97 -6.07 -5.74
C LEU A 88 17.85 -6.71 -6.56
N LEU A 89 16.75 -7.10 -5.93
CA LEU A 89 15.60 -7.61 -6.67
C LEU A 89 14.86 -6.45 -7.37
N VAL A 90 14.32 -6.70 -8.56
CA VAL A 90 13.50 -5.73 -9.28
C VAL A 90 12.03 -5.87 -8.87
N GLY A 91 11.46 -4.80 -8.30
CA GLY A 91 10.05 -4.71 -7.92
C GLY A 91 9.13 -4.23 -9.06
N ASN A 92 7.86 -3.97 -8.74
CA ASN A 92 6.88 -3.55 -9.74
C ASN A 92 6.98 -2.08 -10.13
N HIS A 93 7.44 -1.22 -9.21
CA HIS A 93 7.68 0.19 -9.49
C HIS A 93 8.99 0.41 -10.25
N ASP A 94 9.94 -0.50 -10.11
CA ASP A 94 11.24 -0.42 -10.78
C ASP A 94 11.17 -0.74 -12.29
N GLN A 95 10.13 -1.43 -12.76
CA GLN A 95 9.98 -1.85 -14.16
C GLN A 95 9.22 -0.83 -15.01
N HIS A 96 9.65 -0.64 -16.25
CA HIS A 96 8.82 0.06 -17.23
C HIS A 96 7.61 -0.82 -17.59
N THR A 97 6.42 -0.21 -17.58
CA THR A 97 5.17 -0.91 -17.87
C THR A 97 4.97 -1.19 -19.37
N GLN A 98 5.72 -0.52 -20.25
CA GLN A 98 5.59 -0.56 -21.70
C GLN A 98 6.96 -0.65 -22.40
N GLY A 99 7.07 -1.54 -23.39
CA GLY A 99 8.23 -1.62 -24.31
C GLY A 99 9.50 -2.25 -23.72
N ASN A 100 10.66 -1.90 -24.31
CA ASN A 100 12.00 -2.37 -23.93
C ASN A 100 12.67 -1.47 -22.86
N GLY A 101 11.89 -0.73 -22.06
CA GLY A 101 12.43 0.04 -20.94
C GLY A 101 12.91 -0.92 -19.86
N GLY A 102 14.21 -0.97 -19.59
CA GLY A 102 14.77 -1.83 -18.55
C GLY A 102 14.24 -1.49 -17.14
N ALA A 103 14.74 -2.18 -16.12
CA ALA A 103 14.48 -1.80 -14.75
C ALA A 103 15.31 -0.57 -14.34
N SER A 104 14.81 0.27 -13.44
CA SER A 104 15.57 1.36 -12.80
C SER A 104 16.89 0.87 -12.20
N LEU A 105 16.92 -0.37 -11.70
CA LEU A 105 18.09 -1.02 -11.10
C LEU A 105 19.01 -1.71 -12.13
N SER A 106 18.63 -1.78 -13.41
CA SER A 106 19.46 -2.44 -14.44
C SER A 106 20.82 -1.76 -14.65
N ILE A 107 20.96 -0.50 -14.23
CA ILE A 107 22.23 0.23 -14.29
C ILE A 107 23.34 -0.44 -13.48
N TYR A 108 23.03 -1.06 -12.34
CA TYR A 108 24.03 -1.73 -11.49
C TYR A 108 24.60 -2.99 -12.17
N HIS A 109 23.77 -3.71 -12.90
CA HIS A 109 24.19 -4.82 -13.75
C HIS A 109 24.97 -4.31 -14.96
N THR A 110 24.46 -3.30 -15.65
CA THR A 110 25.09 -2.72 -16.86
C THR A 110 26.49 -2.18 -16.60
N LEU A 111 26.70 -1.51 -15.47
CA LEU A 111 28.01 -0.98 -15.06
C LEU A 111 28.92 -2.06 -14.45
N GLY A 112 28.42 -3.27 -14.20
CA GLY A 112 29.18 -4.36 -13.61
C GLY A 112 29.64 -4.05 -12.17
N VAL A 113 28.75 -3.51 -11.35
CA VAL A 113 29.08 -3.12 -9.96
C VAL A 113 29.56 -4.36 -9.18
N PRO A 114 30.79 -4.34 -8.60
CA PRO A 114 31.36 -5.50 -7.94
C PRO A 114 30.50 -6.00 -6.78
N ASN A 115 30.38 -7.32 -6.64
CA ASN A 115 29.61 -8.01 -5.61
C ASN A 115 28.09 -7.70 -5.59
N PHE A 116 27.58 -7.05 -6.64
CA PHE A 116 26.15 -6.77 -6.81
C PHE A 116 25.53 -7.70 -7.84
N ILE A 117 24.34 -8.19 -7.54
CA ILE A 117 23.52 -9.00 -8.44
C ILE A 117 22.18 -8.31 -8.58
N VAL A 118 21.75 -8.03 -9.82
CA VAL A 118 20.41 -7.52 -10.08
C VAL A 118 19.50 -8.70 -10.43
N GLY A 119 18.51 -8.94 -9.57
CA GLY A 119 17.53 -10.01 -9.71
C GLY A 119 16.42 -9.64 -10.69
N GLU A 120 16.72 -9.66 -11.98
CA GLU A 120 15.76 -9.31 -13.05
C GLU A 120 14.94 -10.52 -13.55
N LYS A 121 15.29 -11.74 -13.12
CA LYS A 121 14.71 -12.99 -13.62
C LYS A 121 14.58 -14.04 -12.52
N LEU A 122 13.73 -15.03 -12.77
CA LEU A 122 13.66 -16.25 -11.97
C LEU A 122 14.92 -17.10 -12.16
N GLN A 123 15.86 -17.00 -11.22
CA GLN A 123 17.18 -17.61 -11.35
C GLN A 123 17.84 -17.85 -9.98
N THR A 124 18.57 -18.96 -9.87
CA THR A 124 19.46 -19.23 -8.73
C THR A 124 20.83 -18.59 -8.91
N HIS A 125 21.29 -17.88 -7.88
CA HIS A 125 22.61 -17.29 -7.77
C HIS A 125 23.40 -17.94 -6.65
N LEU A 126 24.63 -18.38 -6.93
CA LEU A 126 25.54 -18.89 -5.91
C LEU A 126 26.48 -17.77 -5.46
N ILE A 127 26.28 -17.29 -4.24
CA ILE A 127 27.01 -16.15 -3.68
C ILE A 127 28.06 -16.66 -2.70
N LYS A 128 29.29 -16.20 -2.86
CA LYS A 128 30.37 -16.44 -1.89
C LYS A 128 30.34 -15.32 -0.86
N THR A 129 30.16 -15.65 0.40
CA THR A 129 30.29 -14.72 1.52
C THR A 129 31.50 -15.11 2.36
N LYS A 130 31.91 -14.23 3.28
CA LYS A 130 33.00 -14.52 4.22
C LYS A 130 32.68 -15.68 5.19
N SER A 131 31.40 -15.96 5.44
CA SER A 131 30.95 -17.08 6.30
C SER A 131 30.58 -18.34 5.53
N GLY A 132 30.87 -18.40 4.22
CA GLY A 132 30.57 -19.55 3.36
C GLY A 132 29.69 -19.19 2.17
N LYS A 133 29.34 -20.21 1.37
CA LYS A 133 28.47 -20.03 0.20
C LYS A 133 27.01 -19.96 0.62
N ILE A 134 26.20 -19.26 -0.16
CA ILE A 134 24.73 -19.22 -0.03
C ILE A 134 24.11 -19.21 -1.43
N GLN A 135 22.95 -19.85 -1.58
CA GLN A 135 22.15 -19.83 -2.80
C GLN A 135 20.99 -18.85 -2.62
N VAL A 136 20.81 -17.93 -3.55
CA VAL A 136 19.66 -17.01 -3.57
C VAL A 136 18.90 -17.23 -4.86
N ILE A 137 17.63 -17.62 -4.75
CA ILE A 137 16.71 -17.64 -5.89
C ILE A 137 16.04 -16.29 -5.95
N THR A 138 16.22 -15.55 -7.05
CA THR A 138 15.49 -14.30 -7.28
C THR A 138 14.18 -14.59 -7.98
N LEU A 139 13.08 -13.98 -7.55
CA LEU A 139 11.77 -14.00 -8.22
C LEU A 139 11.25 -12.54 -8.28
N PRO A 140 11.59 -11.78 -9.35
CA PRO A 140 11.16 -10.39 -9.48
C PRO A 140 9.65 -10.28 -9.67
N TRP A 141 9.13 -9.06 -9.67
CA TRP A 141 7.73 -8.83 -10.01
C TRP A 141 7.39 -9.36 -11.40
N LEU A 142 6.22 -10.00 -11.49
CA LEU A 142 5.73 -10.62 -12.72
C LEU A 142 4.57 -9.82 -13.28
N THR A 143 4.72 -9.37 -14.53
CA THR A 143 3.72 -8.55 -15.20
C THR A 143 2.77 -9.41 -16.05
N ARG A 144 1.48 -9.11 -15.99
CA ARG A 144 0.46 -9.72 -16.86
C ARG A 144 0.71 -9.44 -18.34
N ASN A 145 1.32 -8.30 -18.65
CA ASN A 145 1.58 -7.84 -20.00
C ASN A 145 2.37 -8.86 -20.85
N ILE A 146 3.26 -9.65 -20.22
CA ILE A 146 4.02 -10.72 -20.92
C ILE A 146 3.11 -11.80 -21.49
N LEU A 147 1.96 -12.04 -20.86
CA LEU A 147 0.99 -13.03 -21.31
C LEU A 147 -0.11 -12.42 -22.18
N LEU A 148 -0.57 -11.20 -21.90
CA LEU A 148 -1.64 -10.53 -22.67
C LEU A 148 -1.32 -10.36 -24.16
N THR A 149 -0.04 -10.33 -24.53
CA THR A 149 0.38 -10.27 -25.94
C THR A 149 0.36 -11.63 -26.64
N ARG A 150 -0.08 -12.71 -25.96
CA ARG A 150 -0.08 -14.07 -26.52
C ARG A 150 -1.49 -14.48 -26.97
N PRO A 151 -1.63 -15.13 -28.13
CA PRO A 151 -2.92 -15.62 -28.63
C PRO A 151 -3.64 -16.55 -27.62
N GLU A 152 -2.87 -17.32 -26.85
CA GLU A 152 -3.36 -18.23 -25.79
C GLU A 152 -4.19 -17.53 -24.70
N THR A 153 -4.10 -16.20 -24.59
CA THR A 153 -4.78 -15.42 -23.54
C THR A 153 -5.93 -14.55 -24.05
N GLU A 154 -6.22 -14.63 -25.34
CA GLU A 154 -7.32 -13.88 -25.94
C GLU A 154 -8.67 -14.36 -25.39
N GLY A 155 -9.47 -13.42 -24.86
CA GLY A 155 -10.78 -13.71 -24.27
C GLY A 155 -10.76 -14.28 -22.85
N LEU A 156 -9.59 -14.52 -22.24
CA LEU A 156 -9.49 -14.96 -20.85
C LEU A 156 -9.81 -13.83 -19.87
N SER A 157 -10.46 -14.19 -18.76
CA SER A 157 -10.65 -13.31 -17.61
C SER A 157 -9.32 -13.02 -16.91
N ALA A 158 -9.29 -11.96 -16.11
CA ALA A 158 -8.12 -11.62 -15.29
C ALA A 158 -7.71 -12.76 -14.35
N GLU A 159 -8.68 -13.54 -13.85
CA GLU A 159 -8.41 -14.66 -12.95
C GLU A 159 -7.80 -15.86 -13.68
N GLU A 160 -8.28 -16.18 -14.87
CA GLU A 160 -7.67 -17.24 -15.70
C GLU A 160 -6.23 -16.88 -16.11
N ILE A 161 -5.97 -15.61 -16.41
CA ILE A 161 -4.60 -15.14 -16.67
C ILE A 161 -3.71 -15.30 -15.44
N ASN A 162 -4.23 -15.00 -14.24
CA ASN A 162 -3.49 -15.19 -12.99
C ASN A 162 -3.14 -16.67 -12.76
N GLN A 163 -4.11 -17.57 -12.98
CA GLN A 163 -3.87 -19.02 -12.85
C GLN A 163 -2.83 -19.51 -13.86
N LEU A 164 -2.89 -19.02 -15.11
CA LEU A 164 -1.90 -19.36 -16.13
C LEU A 164 -0.49 -18.84 -15.78
N LEU A 165 -0.37 -17.66 -15.17
CA LEU A 165 0.90 -17.16 -14.65
C LEU A 165 1.46 -18.12 -13.60
N ILE A 166 0.65 -18.51 -12.62
CA ILE A 166 1.05 -19.45 -11.56
C ILE A 166 1.52 -20.79 -12.16
N GLN A 167 0.73 -21.35 -13.08
CA GLN A 167 1.05 -22.61 -13.78
C GLN A 167 2.34 -22.53 -14.60
N LYS A 168 2.74 -21.35 -15.08
CA LYS A 168 4.00 -21.14 -15.81
C LYS A 168 5.20 -20.96 -14.87
N ILE A 169 5.01 -20.31 -13.71
CA ILE A 169 6.09 -20.04 -12.74
C ILE A 169 6.50 -21.31 -12.01
N GLU A 170 5.53 -22.11 -11.58
CA GLU A 170 5.77 -23.26 -10.72
C GLU A 170 6.78 -24.27 -11.34
N PRO A 171 6.67 -24.70 -12.61
CA PRO A 171 7.67 -25.58 -13.22
C PRO A 171 9.06 -24.95 -13.32
N ILE A 172 9.15 -23.63 -13.53
CA ILE A 172 10.43 -22.92 -13.62
C ILE A 172 11.08 -22.86 -12.24
N LEU A 173 10.31 -22.56 -11.20
CA LEU A 173 10.79 -22.55 -9.81
C LEU A 173 11.24 -23.96 -9.39
N GLU A 174 10.44 -24.99 -9.68
CA GLU A 174 10.80 -26.40 -9.43
C GLU A 174 12.10 -26.78 -10.16
N ALA A 175 12.31 -26.31 -11.39
CA ALA A 175 13.56 -26.53 -12.11
C ALA A 175 14.76 -25.82 -11.47
N GLN A 176 14.58 -24.67 -10.83
CA GLN A 176 15.62 -24.03 -10.02
C GLN A 176 15.89 -24.81 -8.73
N ILE A 177 14.83 -25.24 -8.03
CA ILE A 177 14.91 -26.00 -6.78
C ILE A 177 15.68 -27.31 -6.97
N ARG A 178 15.40 -28.05 -8.05
CA ARG A 178 16.09 -29.31 -8.37
C ARG A 178 17.60 -29.18 -8.59
N LYS A 179 18.10 -27.97 -8.87
CA LYS A 179 19.52 -27.68 -9.10
C LYS A 179 20.25 -27.23 -7.84
N LEU A 180 19.55 -27.04 -6.72
CA LEU A 180 20.14 -26.58 -5.48
C LEU A 180 21.07 -27.64 -4.89
N ASP A 181 22.21 -27.19 -4.39
CA ASP A 181 23.04 -28.01 -3.48
C ASP A 181 22.41 -27.98 -2.09
N THR A 182 22.01 -29.15 -1.58
CA THR A 182 21.33 -29.29 -0.29
C THR A 182 22.27 -29.06 0.92
N ASN A 183 23.58 -28.95 0.69
CA ASN A 183 24.57 -28.60 1.71
C ASN A 183 24.76 -27.09 1.86
N ILE A 184 24.24 -26.29 0.92
CA ILE A 184 24.36 -24.84 0.92
C ILE A 184 23.03 -24.23 1.35
N PRO A 185 23.00 -23.26 2.30
CA PRO A 185 21.78 -22.59 2.67
C PRO A 185 21.17 -21.87 1.45
N THR A 186 19.85 -21.91 1.35
CA THR A 186 19.08 -21.33 0.24
C THR A 186 18.05 -20.34 0.75
N ILE A 187 18.00 -19.17 0.13
CA ILE A 187 16.98 -18.14 0.34
C ILE A 187 16.21 -17.94 -0.96
N LEU A 188 14.88 -17.84 -0.84
CA LEU A 188 14.05 -17.28 -1.91
C LEU A 188 13.90 -15.78 -1.64
N LEU A 189 14.32 -14.95 -2.59
CA LEU A 189 14.11 -13.50 -2.59
C LEU A 189 13.07 -13.17 -3.65
N ALA A 190 11.87 -12.75 -3.24
CA ALA A 190 10.73 -12.58 -4.14
C ALA A 190 9.99 -11.26 -3.92
N HIS A 191 9.57 -10.61 -5.01
CA HIS A 191 8.74 -9.40 -4.97
C HIS A 191 7.37 -9.78 -5.52
N VAL A 192 6.45 -10.14 -4.62
CA VAL A 192 5.17 -10.77 -4.97
C VAL A 192 4.09 -10.36 -4.00
N MET A 193 2.83 -10.44 -4.43
CA MET A 193 1.70 -10.38 -3.51
C MET A 193 1.38 -11.79 -3.01
N ALA A 194 1.82 -12.15 -1.81
CA ALA A 194 1.52 -13.48 -1.25
C ALA A 194 0.09 -13.56 -0.68
N GLU A 195 -0.54 -14.72 -0.79
CA GLU A 195 -1.80 -15.00 -0.10
C GLU A 195 -1.67 -14.78 1.41
N ARG A 196 -2.77 -14.31 2.03
CA ARG A 196 -2.86 -14.03 3.48
C ARG A 196 -1.94 -12.91 3.98
N ALA A 197 -1.27 -12.18 3.09
CA ALA A 197 -0.63 -10.93 3.45
C ALA A 197 -1.67 -9.94 3.99
N ASN A 198 -1.37 -9.33 5.13
CA ASN A 198 -2.13 -8.20 5.66
C ASN A 198 -1.68 -6.95 4.90
N LEU A 199 -2.45 -6.60 3.87
CA LEU A 199 -2.26 -5.40 3.06
C LEU A 199 -2.89 -4.20 3.78
N GLY A 200 -2.15 -3.10 3.90
CA GLY A 200 -2.66 -1.80 4.35
C GLY A 200 -3.57 -1.15 3.28
N ALA A 201 -3.46 0.16 3.06
CA ALA A 201 -4.21 0.79 1.96
C ALA A 201 -3.74 0.38 0.56
N GLU A 202 -2.58 -0.26 0.44
CA GLU A 202 -2.13 -0.96 -0.77
C GLU A 202 -3.19 -1.89 -1.34
N ARG A 203 -4.08 -2.45 -0.50
CA ARG A 203 -5.21 -3.27 -0.96
C ARG A 203 -6.05 -2.58 -2.04
N TYR A 204 -6.20 -1.25 -1.95
CA TYR A 204 -6.95 -0.45 -2.92
C TYR A 204 -6.14 -0.17 -4.19
N LEU A 205 -4.82 -0.03 -4.09
CA LEU A 205 -3.90 0.15 -5.22
C LEU A 205 -3.64 -1.16 -5.98
N ALA A 206 -3.72 -2.29 -5.29
CA ALA A 206 -3.58 -3.64 -5.81
C ALA A 206 -4.76 -4.10 -6.69
N VAL A 207 -5.91 -3.43 -6.60
CA VAL A 207 -7.09 -3.74 -7.41
C VAL A 207 -6.73 -3.62 -8.89
N GLY A 208 -6.61 -4.77 -9.56
CA GLY A 208 -6.35 -4.85 -10.99
C GLY A 208 -4.88 -4.85 -11.43
N LYS A 209 -3.90 -4.69 -10.53
CA LYS A 209 -2.47 -4.57 -10.92
C LYS A 209 -1.57 -5.77 -10.61
N GLY A 210 -1.97 -6.68 -9.72
CA GLY A 210 -1.20 -7.87 -9.34
C GLY A 210 -2.06 -9.12 -9.20
N PHE A 211 -1.41 -10.28 -9.05
CA PHE A 211 -2.05 -11.57 -8.72
C PHE A 211 -1.45 -12.15 -7.46
N GLN A 212 -2.25 -12.94 -6.73
CA GLN A 212 -1.80 -13.52 -5.47
C GLN A 212 -1.02 -14.81 -5.73
N ILE A 213 0.13 -14.94 -5.06
CA ILE A 213 0.94 -16.16 -5.06
C ILE A 213 0.51 -17.04 -3.88
N PRO A 214 0.09 -18.30 -4.13
CA PRO A 214 -0.21 -19.24 -3.07
C PRO A 214 0.97 -19.48 -2.14
N LEU A 215 0.70 -19.53 -0.84
CA LEU A 215 1.74 -19.80 0.17
C LEU A 215 2.40 -21.17 -0.02
N SER A 216 1.74 -22.13 -0.68
CA SER A 216 2.31 -23.45 -1.00
C SER A 216 3.54 -23.37 -1.93
N ILE A 217 3.64 -22.34 -2.75
CA ILE A 217 4.79 -22.10 -3.64
C ILE A 217 5.96 -21.52 -2.84
N LEU A 218 5.68 -20.74 -1.80
CA LEU A 218 6.68 -20.05 -0.99
C LEU A 218 7.16 -20.90 0.21
N ILE A 219 6.26 -21.64 0.86
CA ILE A 219 6.57 -22.48 2.02
C ILE A 219 7.10 -23.83 1.54
N ARG A 220 8.42 -23.91 1.37
CA ARG A 220 9.12 -25.07 0.85
C ARG A 220 10.27 -25.50 1.79
N PRO A 221 10.47 -26.80 2.02
CA PRO A 221 11.53 -27.29 2.92
C PRO A 221 12.96 -27.00 2.41
N GLU A 222 13.11 -26.73 1.11
CA GLU A 222 14.39 -26.43 0.49
C GLU A 222 14.90 -25.02 0.85
N PHE A 223 14.00 -24.12 1.26
CA PHE A 223 14.36 -22.77 1.67
C PHE A 223 14.59 -22.70 3.18
N GLN A 224 15.62 -21.97 3.59
CA GLN A 224 15.87 -21.66 4.99
C GLN A 224 15.16 -20.36 5.40
N TYR A 225 14.97 -19.44 4.45
CA TYR A 225 14.26 -18.18 4.63
C TYR A 225 13.64 -17.74 3.31
N VAL A 226 12.47 -17.11 3.37
CA VAL A 226 11.84 -16.47 2.22
C VAL A 226 11.74 -14.98 2.50
N ALA A 227 12.58 -14.22 1.79
CA ALA A 227 12.67 -12.77 1.81
C ALA A 227 11.66 -12.20 0.79
N LEU A 228 10.60 -11.56 1.28
CA LEU A 228 9.58 -10.95 0.44
C LEU A 228 9.70 -9.42 0.41
N GLY A 229 9.39 -8.82 -0.73
CA GLY A 229 9.06 -7.39 -0.89
C GLY A 229 7.70 -7.21 -1.56
N HIS A 230 7.20 -5.98 -1.64
CA HIS A 230 5.91 -5.49 -2.20
C HIS A 230 4.92 -4.97 -1.14
N VAL A 231 4.99 -5.48 0.09
CA VAL A 231 4.04 -5.14 1.17
C VAL A 231 4.77 -4.31 2.22
N HIS A 232 4.30 -3.09 2.46
CA HIS A 232 4.99 -2.11 3.32
C HIS A 232 4.85 -2.41 4.82
N LYS A 233 3.97 -3.36 5.17
CA LYS A 233 3.78 -3.82 6.53
C LYS A 233 4.66 -5.02 6.86
N HIS A 234 5.51 -4.88 7.87
CA HIS A 234 6.27 -6.00 8.42
C HIS A 234 5.36 -7.14 8.90
N GLN A 235 5.64 -8.36 8.44
CA GLN A 235 4.91 -9.56 8.86
C GLN A 235 5.62 -10.86 8.46
N ASN A 236 5.37 -11.93 9.23
CA ASN A 236 5.71 -13.31 8.85
C ASN A 236 4.44 -14.09 8.50
N LEU A 237 4.33 -14.57 7.26
CA LEU A 237 3.17 -15.29 6.75
C LEU A 237 3.15 -16.76 7.15
N ASN A 238 4.31 -17.34 7.49
CA ASN A 238 4.37 -18.72 7.95
C ASN A 238 4.43 -18.78 9.48
N LYS A 239 3.26 -19.02 10.10
CA LYS A 239 3.13 -19.17 11.56
C LYS A 239 4.03 -20.26 12.16
N LYS A 240 4.41 -21.28 11.38
CA LYS A 240 5.33 -22.34 11.82
C LYS A 240 6.79 -21.90 11.85
N ASN A 241 7.10 -20.73 11.28
CA ASN A 241 8.44 -20.17 11.16
C ASN A 241 9.45 -21.14 10.50
N ASN A 242 8.98 -22.04 9.63
CA ASN A 242 9.79 -23.05 8.97
C ASN A 242 9.26 -23.33 7.54
N PRO A 243 9.87 -22.70 6.50
CA PRO A 243 10.75 -21.54 6.63
C PRO A 243 9.98 -20.28 7.07
N PRO A 244 10.62 -19.29 7.71
CA PRO A 244 10.03 -17.96 7.83
C PRO A 244 9.73 -17.38 6.44
N VAL A 245 8.57 -16.73 6.28
CA VAL A 245 8.15 -16.07 5.04
C VAL A 245 7.82 -14.63 5.36
N VAL A 246 8.78 -13.74 5.14
CA VAL A 246 8.81 -12.45 5.83
C VAL A 246 8.82 -11.30 4.84
N TYR A 247 7.88 -10.38 5.00
CA TYR A 247 8.00 -9.01 4.50
C TYR A 247 8.70 -8.16 5.57
N PRO A 248 9.78 -7.43 5.24
CA PRO A 248 10.39 -6.49 6.15
C PRO A 248 9.52 -5.23 6.29
N GLY A 249 8.65 -4.96 5.32
CA GLY A 249 7.96 -3.69 5.20
C GLY A 249 8.84 -2.61 4.57
N SER A 250 8.28 -1.42 4.43
CA SER A 250 9.02 -0.25 3.98
C SER A 250 9.91 0.30 5.11
N ILE A 251 10.96 1.02 4.72
CA ILE A 251 11.89 1.66 5.67
C ILE A 251 11.36 2.99 6.21
N GLU A 252 10.35 3.56 5.56
CA GLU A 252 9.67 4.78 5.97
C GLU A 252 8.18 4.74 5.56
N ARG A 253 7.35 5.57 6.18
CA ARG A 253 5.93 5.72 5.85
C ARG A 253 5.73 6.42 4.51
N VAL A 254 5.13 5.74 3.54
CA VAL A 254 4.80 6.36 2.25
C VAL A 254 3.57 7.26 2.39
N ASP A 255 2.54 6.82 3.11
CA ASP A 255 1.34 7.61 3.36
C ASP A 255 0.70 7.34 4.73
N PHE A 256 -0.42 8.00 5.00
CA PHE A 256 -1.16 7.88 6.26
C PHE A 256 -1.78 6.49 6.50
N SER A 257 -1.83 5.60 5.52
CA SER A 257 -2.30 4.23 5.75
C SER A 257 -1.31 3.40 6.58
N GLU A 258 -0.04 3.81 6.55
CA GLU A 258 1.08 3.19 7.27
C GLU A 258 1.32 3.85 8.64
N GLU A 259 0.46 4.78 9.05
CA GLU A 259 0.54 5.52 10.32
C GLU A 259 0.78 4.61 11.52
N LYS A 260 0.09 3.46 11.58
CA LYS A 260 0.13 2.52 12.70
C LYS A 260 1.17 1.41 12.54
N GLU A 261 1.99 1.48 11.51
CA GLU A 261 2.95 0.44 11.19
C GLU A 261 4.35 0.84 11.66
N GLU A 262 5.06 -0.15 12.22
CA GLU A 262 6.50 -0.03 12.43
C GLU A 262 7.22 -0.19 11.09
N LYS A 263 8.32 0.55 10.93
CA LYS A 263 9.12 0.60 9.70
C LYS A 263 10.53 0.19 10.02
N GLY A 264 11.19 -0.50 9.10
CA GLY A 264 12.43 -1.17 9.47
C GLY A 264 13.02 -2.08 8.41
N TYR A 265 13.89 -2.96 8.89
CA TYR A 265 14.53 -4.03 8.13
C TYR A 265 14.62 -5.28 9.00
N VAL A 266 15.04 -6.40 8.43
CA VAL A 266 15.17 -7.68 9.14
C VAL A 266 16.63 -8.12 9.15
N LEU A 267 17.15 -8.49 10.31
CA LEU A 267 18.42 -9.20 10.44
C LEU A 267 18.15 -10.69 10.57
N ILE A 268 18.93 -11.47 9.84
CA ILE A 268 18.77 -12.92 9.74
C ILE A 268 20.10 -13.57 10.12
N ASN A 269 20.04 -14.58 10.98
CA ASN A 269 21.17 -15.40 11.38
C ASN A 269 20.92 -16.84 10.97
N ILE A 270 21.73 -17.36 10.05
CA ILE A 270 21.71 -18.75 9.60
C ILE A 270 22.89 -19.51 10.21
N ASN A 271 22.62 -20.51 11.05
CA ASN A 271 23.61 -21.38 11.68
C ASN A 271 23.21 -22.85 11.47
N ASN A 272 24.03 -23.67 10.81
CA ASN A 272 23.76 -25.11 10.62
C ASN A 272 22.33 -25.43 10.12
N LYS A 273 21.79 -24.60 9.21
CA LYS A 273 20.40 -24.63 8.66
C LYS A 273 19.29 -24.14 9.60
N GLU A 274 19.58 -23.86 10.87
CA GLU A 274 18.66 -23.12 11.72
C GLU A 274 18.67 -21.64 11.35
N VAL A 275 17.49 -21.03 11.33
CA VAL A 275 17.30 -19.61 11.00
C VAL A 275 16.62 -18.90 12.15
N ASN A 276 17.30 -17.88 12.66
CA ASN A 276 16.73 -16.89 13.57
C ASN A 276 16.67 -15.55 12.83
N TRP A 277 15.65 -14.76 13.11
CA TRP A 277 15.51 -13.43 12.52
C TRP A 277 14.93 -12.45 13.53
N GLU A 278 15.27 -11.18 13.38
CA GLU A 278 14.79 -10.08 14.21
C GLU A 278 14.39 -8.90 13.31
N PHE A 279 13.25 -8.29 13.61
CA PHE A 279 12.86 -7.03 13.00
C PHE A 279 13.53 -5.88 13.75
N CYS A 280 14.15 -4.98 12.99
CA CYS A 280 14.89 -3.83 13.49
C CYS A 280 14.16 -2.55 13.09
N CYS A 281 13.51 -1.90 14.07
CA CYS A 281 12.78 -0.66 13.84
C CYS A 281 13.71 0.49 13.46
N LEU A 282 13.24 1.34 12.55
CA LEU A 282 13.88 2.58 12.13
C LEU A 282 13.13 3.79 12.72
N PRO A 283 13.79 4.94 12.90
CA PRO A 283 13.18 6.18 13.41
C PRO A 283 12.36 6.88 12.32
N ALA A 284 11.37 6.16 11.81
CA ALA A 284 10.41 6.60 10.82
C ALA A 284 9.59 7.80 11.29
N ARG A 285 9.50 8.87 10.48
CA ARG A 285 8.78 10.10 10.84
C ARG A 285 7.32 9.76 11.20
N PRO A 286 6.80 10.23 12.35
CA PRO A 286 5.42 9.93 12.73
C PRO A 286 4.43 10.57 11.74
N PHE A 287 3.40 9.80 11.39
CA PHE A 287 2.18 10.33 10.77
C PHE A 287 1.09 10.29 11.82
N VAL A 288 0.27 11.34 11.92
CA VAL A 288 -0.77 11.43 12.96
C VAL A 288 -2.08 11.93 12.34
N THR A 289 -3.11 11.09 12.37
CA THR A 289 -4.47 11.47 11.99
C THR A 289 -5.25 11.86 13.25
N ILE A 290 -5.70 13.12 13.29
CA ILE A 290 -6.57 13.64 14.35
C ILE A 290 -7.97 13.77 13.76
N GLU A 291 -8.87 12.86 14.11
CA GLU A 291 -10.28 12.93 13.69
C GLU A 291 -11.17 13.35 14.86
N VAL A 292 -11.97 14.39 14.67
CA VAL A 292 -12.90 14.87 15.71
C VAL A 292 -14.24 15.30 15.13
N ASP A 293 -15.32 14.84 15.75
CA ASP A 293 -16.66 15.33 15.45
C ASP A 293 -17.03 16.48 16.41
N ILE A 294 -17.15 17.68 15.86
CA ILE A 294 -17.56 18.89 16.60
C ILE A 294 -18.95 19.37 16.19
N SER A 295 -19.66 18.61 15.35
CA SER A 295 -20.98 18.98 14.84
C SER A 295 -21.97 19.21 15.98
N GLU A 296 -21.96 18.36 17.01
CA GLU A 296 -22.85 18.50 18.18
C GLU A 296 -22.29 19.39 19.31
N SER A 297 -21.13 20.03 19.10
CA SER A 297 -20.51 20.88 20.10
C SER A 297 -21.09 22.30 20.12
N SER A 298 -21.48 22.79 21.30
CA SER A 298 -21.79 24.21 21.52
C SER A 298 -20.53 25.10 21.55
N THR A 299 -19.35 24.50 21.75
CA THR A 299 -18.05 25.19 21.78
C THR A 299 -17.07 24.49 20.81
N PRO A 300 -17.34 24.56 19.48
CA PRO A 300 -16.59 23.80 18.48
C PRO A 300 -15.08 24.09 18.50
N GLN A 301 -14.69 25.36 18.65
CA GLN A 301 -13.29 25.78 18.75
C GLN A 301 -12.56 25.10 19.91
N LEU A 302 -13.09 25.20 21.14
CA LEU A 302 -12.46 24.63 22.33
C LEU A 302 -12.32 23.11 22.22
N HIS A 303 -13.36 22.44 21.71
CA HIS A 303 -13.31 20.98 21.55
C HIS A 303 -12.28 20.56 20.51
N LEU A 304 -12.17 21.30 19.40
CA LEU A 304 -11.16 21.07 18.37
C LEU A 304 -9.74 21.24 18.90
N LEU A 305 -9.45 22.33 19.62
CA LEU A 305 -8.11 22.54 20.19
C LEU A 305 -7.74 21.47 21.23
N LYS A 306 -8.69 21.07 22.09
CA LYS A 306 -8.50 19.98 23.05
C LYS A 306 -8.26 18.62 22.36
N ALA A 307 -8.82 18.40 21.18
CA ALA A 307 -8.57 17.17 20.42
C ALA A 307 -7.14 17.14 19.87
N ILE A 308 -6.61 18.29 19.42
CA ILE A 308 -5.23 18.42 18.98
C ILE A 308 -4.25 18.15 20.13
N GLU A 309 -4.50 18.75 21.30
CA GLU A 309 -3.64 18.62 22.50
C GLU A 309 -3.49 17.19 23.05
N LYS A 310 -4.39 16.27 22.68
CA LYS A 310 -4.30 14.86 23.10
C LYS A 310 -3.24 14.06 22.35
N HIS A 311 -2.70 14.61 21.26
CA HIS A 311 -1.78 13.91 20.37
C HIS A 311 -0.39 14.54 20.45
N ASN A 312 0.65 13.70 20.46
CA ASN A 312 1.99 14.18 20.22
C ASN A 312 2.14 14.45 18.72
N ILE A 313 2.36 15.71 18.37
CA ILE A 313 2.51 16.16 16.98
C ILE A 313 3.92 16.69 16.68
N GLU A 314 4.82 16.70 17.66
CA GLU A 314 6.17 17.24 17.49
C GLU A 314 6.88 16.53 16.33
N ASP A 315 7.31 17.31 15.34
CA ASP A 315 8.00 16.84 14.13
C ASP A 315 7.21 15.79 13.30
N ALA A 316 5.91 15.64 13.54
CA ALA A 316 5.04 14.70 12.84
C ALA A 316 4.41 15.30 11.56
N VAL A 317 4.05 14.43 10.62
CA VAL A 317 3.15 14.76 9.51
C VAL A 317 1.70 14.60 9.99
N VAL A 318 0.99 15.73 10.17
CA VAL A 318 -0.34 15.73 10.78
C VAL A 318 -1.45 15.86 9.73
N ARG A 319 -2.53 15.09 9.91
CA ARG A 319 -3.78 15.25 9.17
C ARG A 319 -4.91 15.45 10.16
N LEU A 320 -5.39 16.69 10.24
CA LEU A 320 -6.56 17.05 11.03
C LEU A 320 -7.82 16.93 10.18
N ILE A 321 -8.74 16.07 10.59
CA ILE A 321 -10.06 15.89 9.99
C ILE A 321 -11.10 16.27 11.05
N TYR A 322 -11.98 17.22 10.76
CA TYR A 322 -13.08 17.51 11.68
C TYR A 322 -14.42 17.68 10.99
N LYS A 323 -15.44 17.11 11.62
CA LYS A 323 -16.84 17.19 11.19
C LYS A 323 -17.52 18.38 11.85
N VAL A 324 -18.16 19.23 11.06
CA VAL A 324 -18.72 20.50 11.52
C VAL A 324 -20.01 20.83 10.76
N ARG A 325 -20.95 21.52 11.40
CA ARG A 325 -22.14 22.06 10.71
C ARG A 325 -21.81 23.38 10.02
N SER A 326 -22.55 23.71 8.96
CA SER A 326 -22.29 24.93 8.18
C SER A 326 -22.33 26.20 9.05
N GLU A 327 -23.26 26.30 10.00
CA GLU A 327 -23.37 27.47 10.90
C GLU A 327 -22.22 27.59 11.91
N GLN A 328 -21.47 26.50 12.18
CA GLN A 328 -20.36 26.51 13.14
C GLN A 328 -19.03 26.92 12.51
N LEU A 329 -18.93 27.01 11.18
CA LEU A 329 -17.69 27.35 10.50
C LEU A 329 -17.15 28.73 10.91
N GLU A 330 -18.05 29.69 11.14
CA GLU A 330 -17.69 31.05 11.57
C GLU A 330 -17.17 31.09 13.02
N LEU A 331 -17.48 30.06 13.82
CA LEU A 331 -17.04 29.94 15.21
C LEU A 331 -15.63 29.35 15.33
N ILE A 332 -15.00 28.95 14.22
CA ILE A 332 -13.69 28.29 14.21
C ILE A 332 -12.62 29.28 13.74
N SER A 333 -11.71 29.62 14.66
CA SER A 333 -10.54 30.46 14.37
C SER A 333 -9.45 29.62 13.70
N LYS A 334 -9.29 29.78 12.38
CA LYS A 334 -8.23 29.10 11.61
C LYS A 334 -6.83 29.43 12.12
N ASN A 335 -6.61 30.64 12.63
CA ASN A 335 -5.29 31.06 13.13
C ASN A 335 -4.90 30.34 14.41
N GLU A 336 -5.83 30.15 15.34
CA GLU A 336 -5.59 29.38 16.56
C GLU A 336 -5.34 27.91 16.27
N VAL A 337 -6.11 27.31 15.35
CA VAL A 337 -5.88 25.92 14.93
C VAL A 337 -4.49 25.76 14.31
N LYS A 338 -4.09 26.67 13.41
CA LYS A 338 -2.74 26.67 12.81
C LYS A 338 -1.65 26.86 13.87
N SER A 339 -1.86 27.75 14.84
CA SER A 339 -0.93 27.96 15.94
C SER A 339 -0.78 26.73 16.82
N LYS A 340 -1.81 25.90 16.96
CA LYS A 340 -1.74 24.63 17.70
C LYS A 340 -1.11 23.49 16.91
N LEU A 341 -1.01 23.63 15.59
CA LEU A 341 -0.37 22.67 14.70
C LEU A 341 1.07 23.09 14.32
N SER A 342 1.60 24.19 14.86
CA SER A 342 2.91 24.73 14.49
C SER A 342 4.07 23.80 14.84
N ASP A 343 3.90 22.96 15.85
CA ASP A 343 4.92 22.01 16.32
C ASP A 343 5.01 20.79 15.40
N ALA A 344 4.01 20.60 14.53
CA ALA A 344 4.05 19.59 13.48
C ALA A 344 5.08 19.94 12.41
N HIS A 345 5.72 18.91 11.85
CA HIS A 345 6.62 19.10 10.73
C HIS A 345 5.90 19.68 9.51
N THR A 346 4.76 19.07 9.16
CA THR A 346 3.78 19.53 8.18
C THR A 346 2.38 19.17 8.66
N TYR A 347 1.36 19.90 8.20
CA TYR A 347 -0.03 19.59 8.53
C TYR A 347 -0.98 19.82 7.36
N THR A 348 -2.05 19.03 7.33
CA THR A 348 -3.20 19.21 6.44
C THR A 348 -4.48 19.31 7.27
N ILE A 349 -5.40 20.18 6.85
CA ILE A 349 -6.69 20.37 7.52
C ILE A 349 -7.79 20.04 6.52
N LYS A 350 -8.59 19.03 6.84
CA LYS A 350 -9.76 18.61 6.07
C LYS A 350 -11.02 18.88 6.89
N THR A 351 -11.88 19.73 6.38
CA THR A 351 -13.18 20.04 6.99
C THR A 351 -14.26 19.20 6.33
N GLU A 352 -15.04 18.45 7.12
CA GLU A 352 -16.15 17.65 6.63
C GLU A 352 -17.48 18.28 7.08
N LEU A 353 -18.27 18.74 6.12
CA LEU A 353 -19.57 19.35 6.43
C LEU A 353 -20.60 18.27 6.69
N VAL A 354 -21.17 18.29 7.89
CA VAL A 354 -22.34 17.47 8.22
C VAL A 354 -23.56 18.24 7.72
N THR A 355 -24.06 17.83 6.56
CA THR A 355 -25.40 18.24 6.14
C THR A 355 -26.36 17.60 7.13
N GLN A 356 -27.12 18.39 7.87
CA GLN A 356 -28.41 17.90 8.32
C GLN A 356 -29.18 17.63 7.03
N LEU A 357 -29.17 16.36 6.56
CA LEU A 357 -30.30 15.88 5.79
C LEU A 357 -31.51 16.32 6.62
N ALA A 358 -32.27 17.29 6.08
CA ALA A 358 -33.53 17.68 6.67
C ALA A 358 -34.18 16.37 7.07
N ARG A 359 -34.52 16.20 8.37
CA ARG A 359 -35.34 15.06 8.81
C ARG A 359 -36.34 14.83 7.70
N PRO A 360 -36.38 13.64 7.06
CA PRO A 360 -37.25 13.46 5.92
C PRO A 360 -38.61 13.97 6.37
N ARG A 361 -39.16 14.96 5.63
CA ARG A 361 -40.41 15.63 6.03
C ARG A 361 -41.53 14.59 6.29
N LEU A 362 -41.32 13.37 5.79
CA LEU A 362 -42.07 12.15 6.01
C LEU A 362 -41.13 10.99 6.43
N PRO A 363 -41.08 10.59 7.71
CA PRO A 363 -40.30 9.43 8.17
C PRO A 363 -40.68 8.10 7.49
N GLU A 364 -41.92 7.99 7.03
CA GLU A 364 -42.50 6.78 6.43
C GLU A 364 -41.96 6.48 5.01
N LEU A 365 -41.43 7.47 4.30
CA LEU A 365 -40.94 7.38 2.90
C LEU A 365 -39.40 7.28 2.82
N GLY A 366 -38.73 6.87 3.90
CA GLY A 366 -37.28 6.73 3.96
C GLY A 366 -36.71 5.67 3.00
N ILE A 367 -35.42 5.82 2.67
CA ILE A 367 -34.67 4.89 1.81
C ILE A 367 -34.65 3.51 2.48
N GLY A 368 -35.34 2.53 1.88
CA GLY A 368 -35.40 1.14 2.37
C GLY A 368 -36.82 0.58 2.59
N ASN A 369 -37.84 1.44 2.58
CA ASN A 369 -39.25 1.01 2.67
C ASN A 369 -39.89 1.02 1.28
N SER A 370 -40.28 -0.16 0.76
CA SER A 370 -41.16 -0.25 -0.41
C SER A 370 -42.61 -0.09 0.03
N LEU A 371 -43.19 1.10 -0.18
CA LEU A 371 -44.62 1.34 -0.03
C LEU A 371 -45.32 1.02 -1.35
N ASP A 372 -46.51 0.43 -1.28
CA ASP A 372 -47.38 0.33 -2.45
C ASP A 372 -47.82 1.74 -2.90
N PRO A 373 -48.12 1.94 -4.20
CA PRO A 373 -48.41 3.27 -4.74
C PRO A 373 -49.55 4.03 -4.04
N LEU A 374 -50.57 3.31 -3.56
CA LEU A 374 -51.71 3.90 -2.85
C LEU A 374 -51.33 4.34 -1.44
N SER A 375 -50.56 3.52 -0.72
CA SER A 375 -50.01 3.89 0.59
C SER A 375 -49.06 5.08 0.49
N ALA A 376 -48.21 5.14 -0.55
CA ALA A 376 -47.32 6.27 -0.78
C ALA A 376 -48.09 7.57 -1.06
N LEU A 377 -49.13 7.51 -1.90
CA LEU A 377 -50.01 8.66 -2.18
C LEU A 377 -50.78 9.10 -0.93
N SER A 378 -51.31 8.16 -0.15
CA SER A 378 -52.04 8.45 1.10
C SER A 378 -51.13 9.14 2.12
N THR A 379 -49.92 8.62 2.33
CA THR A 379 -48.92 9.20 3.23
C THR A 379 -48.48 10.61 2.79
N TYR A 380 -48.34 10.84 1.48
CA TYR A 380 -48.05 12.18 0.95
C TYR A 380 -49.21 13.17 1.20
N LEU A 381 -50.45 12.78 0.88
CA LEU A 381 -51.64 13.64 1.01
C LEU A 381 -51.96 13.97 2.47
N LYS A 382 -51.77 13.03 3.40
CA LYS A 382 -51.96 13.27 4.85
C LYS A 382 -51.07 14.37 5.42
N ASN A 383 -49.93 14.64 4.78
CA ASN A 383 -48.95 15.64 5.21
C ASN A 383 -49.07 16.97 4.45
N ARG A 384 -50.12 17.14 3.63
CA ARG A 384 -50.43 18.35 2.88
C ARG A 384 -51.79 18.90 3.32
N GLU A 385 -51.77 19.79 4.32
CA GLU A 385 -53.00 20.40 4.86
C GLU A 385 -53.78 21.18 3.80
N ASP A 386 -53.10 21.71 2.79
CA ASP A 386 -53.65 22.43 1.63
C ASP A 386 -54.52 21.57 0.71
N LEU A 387 -54.44 20.23 0.83
CA LEU A 387 -55.14 19.30 -0.05
C LEU A 387 -56.20 18.46 0.67
N ARG A 388 -56.44 18.70 1.97
CA ARG A 388 -57.31 17.87 2.83
C ARG A 388 -58.69 17.61 2.23
N ASP A 389 -59.28 18.61 1.59
CA ASP A 389 -60.65 18.54 1.10
C ASP A 389 -60.81 17.66 -0.15
N ILE A 390 -59.72 17.46 -0.90
CA ILE A 390 -59.72 16.67 -2.15
C ILE A 390 -59.05 15.30 -1.99
N VAL A 391 -58.54 14.98 -0.80
CA VAL A 391 -57.89 13.69 -0.53
C VAL A 391 -58.79 12.48 -0.86
N PRO A 392 -60.09 12.46 -0.51
CA PRO A 392 -60.96 11.33 -0.83
C PRO A 392 -61.07 11.12 -2.35
N ASP A 393 -61.29 12.20 -3.10
CA ASP A 393 -61.45 12.16 -4.56
C ASP A 393 -60.16 11.72 -5.26
N MET A 394 -59.00 12.20 -4.79
CA MET A 394 -57.71 11.82 -5.34
C MET A 394 -57.37 10.35 -5.10
N LEU A 395 -57.70 9.80 -3.93
CA LEU A 395 -57.48 8.38 -3.64
C LEU A 395 -58.40 7.48 -4.47
N THR A 396 -59.68 7.83 -4.59
CA THR A 396 -60.64 7.08 -5.43
C THR A 396 -60.27 7.12 -6.92
N ALA A 397 -59.81 8.27 -7.42
CA ALA A 397 -59.32 8.38 -8.80
C ALA A 397 -58.06 7.52 -9.03
N ALA A 398 -57.13 7.51 -8.07
CA ALA A 398 -55.93 6.69 -8.14
C ALA A 398 -56.24 5.18 -8.10
N GLU A 399 -57.19 4.74 -7.25
CA GLU A 399 -57.67 3.34 -7.24
C GLU A 399 -58.29 2.93 -8.57
N THR A 400 -59.07 3.82 -9.18
CA THR A 400 -59.70 3.58 -10.49
C THR A 400 -58.65 3.43 -11.59
N LEU A 401 -57.63 4.30 -11.60
CA LEU A 401 -56.54 4.24 -12.58
C LEU A 401 -55.62 3.03 -12.41
N LEU A 402 -55.44 2.56 -11.17
CA LEU A 402 -54.62 1.38 -10.88
C LEU A 402 -55.37 0.06 -11.08
N SER A 403 -56.70 0.08 -11.09
CA SER A 403 -57.54 -1.11 -11.30
C SER A 403 -58.03 -1.28 -12.75
N SER A 404 -57.88 -0.26 -13.59
CA SER A 404 -58.25 -0.33 -15.01
C SER A 404 -57.08 -0.81 -15.87
N ASP A 405 -57.15 -2.05 -16.36
CA ASP A 405 -56.36 -2.50 -17.51
C ASP A 405 -56.83 -1.67 -18.74
N TRP A 406 -56.04 -0.66 -19.11
CA TRP A 406 -56.29 0.14 -20.30
C TRP A 406 -56.06 -0.72 -21.55
N ASP A 407 -57.16 -1.16 -22.15
CA ASP A 407 -57.19 -1.87 -23.43
C ASP A 407 -56.73 -0.91 -24.55
N ILE A 408 -55.49 -1.07 -25.02
CA ILE A 408 -54.94 -0.32 -26.16
C ILE A 408 -55.53 -0.89 -27.45
N SER A 409 -56.77 -0.52 -27.75
CA SER A 409 -57.32 -0.59 -29.09
C SER A 409 -58.14 0.65 -29.36
N ILE A 410 -58.05 1.17 -30.59
CA ILE A 410 -58.54 2.47 -31.08
C ILE A 410 -57.47 3.59 -31.04
N VAL A 411 -56.40 3.40 -31.81
CA VAL A 411 -55.93 4.39 -32.80
C VAL A 411 -55.45 3.62 -34.06
N GLN A 412 -56.41 3.20 -34.88
CA GLN A 412 -56.19 2.95 -36.31
C GLN A 412 -57.37 3.57 -37.05
N ASN A 413 -57.16 4.81 -37.50
CA ASN A 413 -57.73 5.41 -38.70
C ASN A 413 -57.14 6.81 -38.85
N GLU A 414 -55.93 6.88 -39.43
CA GLU A 414 -55.65 7.57 -40.70
C GLU A 414 -54.33 7.06 -41.28
#